data_AF-W2C3D8-F1
#
_entry.id   AF-W2C3D8-F1
#
_cell.length_a   1.000
_cell.length_b   1.000
_cell.length_c   1.000
_cell.angle_alpha   90.00
_cell.angle_beta   90.00
_cell.angle_gamma   90.00
#
_symmetry.space_group_name_H-M   'P 1'
#
loop_
_entity.id
_entity.type
_entity.pdbx_description
1 polymer ?
#
loop_
_entity_poly.entity_id
_entity_poly.type
_entity_poly.pdbx_seq_one_letter_code
_entity_poly.pdbx_strand_id
1 'polypeptide(L)'
;PDGMFSENAGTEVGSDLLILQKETGKGMQNEWEQLFTQSVSIESSGESFTENALFAEGNHAVATAYRIGTDAYGKPAPIYTHEGGIEGIARDLETRISADMAARFDQKIYQSGLSEAVESEAATLAPEGVPVLTLHRQYEAPVPTNSQPDMEPPREMNGQTVYFDEEHHPVTDRERQAEVEASLFAPEAYTDWQRDVARVNREIAEKPQRRGRSAAGSTPRRTARRTGKATPSDKHQLSFLDLLSESEAPPSAPGPEVRRTFDVSPRPFLSQPDSHLRDGSIVVQGGQIGYLSNLNLSPTFHPMDLPLSRIARLKAYVEIRESYHRLYDYEANNHLADPEEREKLNRLYDDFVRRWGHLNLKANADLLKMDATGAEMLFLERSEGGRYIKADIFDHPTAFALTESVAADPSEALCASLNKFGTVELPYMASLLPDMEESDILAALEGRIFFNPLADAYEIADRFISGNVIEKAERIDAWLLDHPGHEAAAQSLAALRAATPTPIPFADLDFNLGERWIPAKVYARFASDLFGTDVGVSYLPDMDEYILSCDRKNQAIWHTYAVQGEFKRYDGLHLLKHALHNTVPDITKSKEITDPKTGEKATIKVRDGRTIQMADTKIEEIRQAFVSWLGRTP
;
A
#
# COMPACT_ATOMS: atom_id res chain seq x y z
N PRO A 1 15.42 20.26 21.54
CA PRO A 1 15.29 20.50 22.99
C PRO A 1 14.67 19.28 23.66
N ASP A 2 15.18 18.90 24.81
CA ASP A 2 14.71 17.75 25.58
C ASP A 2 13.35 18.11 26.22
N GLY A 3 12.35 17.25 26.03
CA GLY A 3 10.98 17.45 26.54
C GLY A 3 9.88 17.64 25.48
N MET A 4 10.18 17.56 24.17
CA MET A 4 9.18 17.81 23.10
C MET A 4 8.07 16.76 22.97
N PHE A 5 8.21 15.57 23.55
CA PHE A 5 7.26 14.45 23.40
C PHE A 5 6.70 13.91 24.73
N SER A 6 6.99 14.58 25.84
CA SER A 6 6.56 14.13 27.18
C SER A 6 5.03 14.19 27.37
N GLU A 7 4.36 15.18 26.74
CA GLU A 7 2.92 15.40 26.92
C GLU A 7 2.04 14.30 26.28
N ASN A 8 2.49 13.63 25.22
CA ASN A 8 1.68 12.65 24.47
C ASN A 8 2.20 11.21 24.51
N ALA A 9 3.52 10.98 24.66
CA ALA A 9 4.12 9.65 24.48
C ALA A 9 5.01 9.20 25.66
N GLY A 10 5.17 10.02 26.71
CA GLY A 10 6.01 9.68 27.87
C GLY A 10 7.49 9.43 27.53
N THR A 11 7.93 9.85 26.34
CA THR A 11 9.30 9.69 25.84
C THR A 11 9.86 11.06 25.53
N GLU A 12 11.11 11.33 25.89
CA GLU A 12 11.80 12.58 25.55
C GLU A 12 12.76 12.28 24.39
N VAL A 13 12.46 12.80 23.20
CA VAL A 13 13.30 12.61 22.01
C VAL A 13 13.73 13.99 21.50
N GLY A 14 15.04 14.24 21.47
CA GLY A 14 15.62 15.40 20.79
C GLY A 14 15.52 15.27 19.27
N SER A 15 15.52 16.38 18.55
CA SER A 15 15.53 16.38 17.08
C SER A 15 16.50 17.42 16.58
N ASP A 16 17.36 17.01 15.65
CA ASP A 16 18.37 17.86 15.03
C ASP A 16 17.91 18.30 13.65
N LEU A 17 18.01 19.60 13.35
CA LEU A 17 17.77 20.16 12.02
C LEU A 17 19.06 20.78 11.50
N LEU A 18 19.58 20.22 10.41
CA LEU A 18 20.75 20.71 9.70
C LEU A 18 20.33 21.15 8.30
N ILE A 19 20.54 22.43 7.97
CA ILE A 19 20.27 22.98 6.64
C ILE A 19 21.62 23.29 5.97
N LEU A 20 21.89 22.61 4.86
CA LEU A 20 23.14 22.74 4.12
C LEU A 20 22.83 23.10 2.66
N GLN A 21 23.62 23.99 2.08
CA GLN A 21 23.62 24.24 0.64
C GLN A 21 24.82 23.53 0.02
N LYS A 22 24.56 22.55 -0.85
CA LYS A 22 25.62 21.78 -1.52
C LYS A 22 26.36 22.65 -2.52
N GLU A 23 27.68 22.65 -2.44
CA GLU A 23 28.58 23.29 -3.41
C GLU A 23 29.70 22.31 -3.78
N THR A 24 29.61 21.74 -4.98
CA THR A 24 30.52 20.69 -5.43
C THR A 24 31.90 21.28 -5.77
N GLY A 25 32.98 20.73 -5.19
CA GLY A 25 34.36 21.11 -5.52
C GLY A 25 34.97 22.26 -4.71
N LYS A 26 34.22 22.85 -3.75
CA LYS A 26 34.71 23.96 -2.90
C LYS A 26 35.79 23.55 -1.89
N GLY A 27 35.76 22.30 -1.40
CA GLY A 27 36.55 21.87 -0.24
C GLY A 27 36.12 22.59 1.06
N MET A 28 36.79 22.29 2.19
CA MET A 28 36.53 22.97 3.47
C MET A 28 37.26 24.31 3.53
N GLN A 29 36.55 25.41 3.39
CA GLN A 29 37.13 26.76 3.39
C GLN A 29 36.70 27.59 4.61
N ASN A 30 35.53 27.31 5.16
CA ASN A 30 34.97 28.10 6.27
C ASN A 30 35.35 27.53 7.64
N GLU A 31 35.60 28.39 8.62
CA GLU A 31 35.86 28.01 10.02
C GLU A 31 34.71 27.18 10.61
N TRP A 32 33.46 27.48 10.22
CA TRP A 32 32.28 26.70 10.61
C TRP A 32 32.25 25.30 10.00
N GLU A 33 32.67 25.14 8.74
CA GLU A 33 32.77 23.82 8.09
C GLU A 33 33.86 22.99 8.76
N GLN A 34 34.97 23.63 9.16
CA GLN A 34 36.03 22.99 9.92
C GLN A 34 35.53 22.55 11.32
N LEU A 35 34.83 23.42 12.05
CA LEU A 35 34.24 23.07 13.34
C LEU A 35 33.19 21.97 13.23
N PHE A 36 32.36 21.97 12.18
CA PHE A 36 31.36 20.94 11.94
C PHE A 36 31.97 19.56 11.68
N THR A 37 33.18 19.48 11.12
CA THR A 37 33.90 18.21 10.92
C THR A 37 34.73 17.75 12.11
N GLN A 38 34.84 18.57 13.16
CA GLN A 38 35.60 18.27 14.37
C GLN A 38 34.69 17.81 15.50
N SER A 39 35.22 16.96 16.36
CA SER A 39 34.57 16.53 17.60
C SER A 39 35.46 16.86 18.78
N VAL A 40 34.85 17.30 19.87
CA VAL A 40 35.51 17.63 21.14
C VAL A 40 35.08 16.60 22.18
N SER A 41 36.05 16.12 22.97
CA SER A 41 35.78 15.28 24.12
C SER A 41 35.52 16.14 25.34
N ILE A 42 34.33 16.00 25.93
CA ILE A 42 33.93 16.70 27.15
C ILE A 42 33.96 15.70 28.30
N GLU A 43 34.74 16.02 29.33
CA GLU A 43 34.83 15.21 30.55
C GLU A 43 33.85 15.72 31.60
N SER A 44 32.96 14.84 32.08
CA SER A 44 32.03 15.17 33.16
C SER A 44 31.85 13.98 34.10
N SER A 45 32.03 14.22 35.40
CA SER A 45 31.77 13.24 36.47
C SER A 45 32.50 11.89 36.33
N GLY A 46 33.69 11.87 35.70
CA GLY A 46 34.53 10.67 35.55
C GLY A 46 34.31 9.86 34.27
N GLU A 47 33.37 10.27 33.43
CA GLU A 47 33.13 9.72 32.09
C GLU A 47 33.30 10.81 31.03
N SER A 48 33.72 10.43 29.83
CA SER A 48 33.88 11.35 28.70
C SER A 48 32.89 11.01 27.61
N PHE A 49 32.29 12.04 27.00
CA PHE A 49 31.47 11.90 25.80
C PHE A 49 31.98 12.85 24.71
N THR A 50 31.69 12.51 23.46
CA THR A 50 32.10 13.29 22.29
C THR A 50 30.95 14.12 21.79
N GLU A 51 31.16 15.42 21.63
CA GLU A 51 30.21 16.35 21.01
C GLU A 51 30.85 17.00 19.78
N ASN A 52 30.03 17.44 18.82
CA ASN A 52 30.53 18.20 17.67
C ASN A 52 31.09 19.55 18.13
N ALA A 53 32.25 19.96 17.61
CA ALA A 53 32.90 21.21 18.02
C ALA A 53 32.04 22.46 17.72
N LEU A 54 31.14 22.38 16.73
CA LEU A 54 30.21 23.46 16.40
C LEU A 54 29.10 23.65 17.44
N PHE A 55 28.67 22.56 18.09
CA PHE A 55 27.55 22.56 19.02
C PHE A 55 27.98 22.57 20.49
N ALA A 56 29.28 22.36 20.73
CA ALA A 56 29.89 22.39 22.06
C ALA A 56 29.53 23.68 22.83
N GLU A 57 29.29 23.51 24.12
CA GLU A 57 28.89 24.58 25.05
C GLU A 57 27.51 25.21 24.74
N GLY A 58 26.69 24.55 23.93
CA GLY A 58 25.35 25.04 23.55
C GLY A 58 25.36 26.07 22.43
N ASN A 59 26.49 26.26 21.76
CA ASN A 59 26.57 27.14 20.61
C ASN A 59 25.75 26.58 19.45
N HIS A 60 25.09 27.48 18.71
CA HIS A 60 24.33 27.12 17.52
C HIS A 60 23.20 26.08 17.72
N ALA A 61 22.78 25.84 18.97
CA ALA A 61 21.57 25.08 19.31
C ALA A 61 20.38 26.01 19.60
N VAL A 62 19.16 25.55 19.34
CA VAL A 62 17.93 26.29 19.70
C VAL A 62 17.52 25.88 21.12
N ALA A 63 18.04 26.58 22.12
CA ALA A 63 17.81 26.33 23.54
C ALA A 63 17.94 27.62 24.36
N THR A 64 17.20 27.73 25.46
CA THR A 64 17.35 28.83 26.44
C THR A 64 18.36 28.49 27.53
N ALA A 65 18.59 27.19 27.77
CA ALA A 65 19.58 26.70 28.73
C ALA A 65 20.30 25.46 28.20
N TYR A 66 21.60 25.40 28.47
CA TYR A 66 22.49 24.28 28.20
C TYR A 66 23.10 23.79 29.51
N ARG A 67 23.06 22.49 29.77
CA ARG A 67 23.72 21.86 30.92
C ARG A 67 24.16 20.45 30.57
N ILE A 68 25.22 19.98 31.23
CA ILE A 68 25.63 18.57 31.15
C ILE A 68 24.85 17.82 32.23
N GLY A 69 23.99 16.88 31.81
CA GLY A 69 23.24 16.00 32.68
C GLY A 69 23.50 14.54 32.34
N THR A 70 22.52 13.68 32.58
CA THR A 70 22.58 12.25 32.28
C THR A 70 21.46 11.84 31.35
N ASP A 71 21.75 10.98 30.38
CA ASP A 71 20.75 10.39 29.48
C ASP A 71 19.86 9.36 30.21
N ALA A 72 18.89 8.78 29.48
CA ALA A 72 17.97 7.76 30.01
C ALA A 72 18.67 6.47 30.49
N TYR A 73 19.96 6.30 30.16
CA TYR A 73 20.80 5.16 30.54
C TYR A 73 21.83 5.51 31.63
N GLY A 74 21.81 6.75 32.14
CA GLY A 74 22.69 7.23 33.20
C GLY A 74 24.07 7.71 32.75
N LYS A 75 24.33 7.82 31.44
CA LYS A 75 25.60 8.33 30.89
C LYS A 75 25.58 9.85 30.75
N PRO A 76 26.71 10.57 30.87
CA PRO A 76 26.75 12.01 30.72
C PRO A 76 26.35 12.43 29.30
N ALA A 77 25.41 13.37 29.19
CA ALA A 77 24.91 13.89 27.92
C ALA A 77 24.56 15.39 28.03
N PRO A 78 24.67 16.15 26.93
CA PRO A 78 24.21 17.53 26.89
C PRO A 78 22.68 17.56 26.94
N ILE A 79 22.13 18.42 27.80
CA ILE A 79 20.69 18.64 27.93
C ILE A 79 20.37 20.07 27.51
N TYR A 80 19.47 20.18 26.54
CA TYR A 80 19.02 21.45 25.96
C TYR A 80 17.59 21.72 26.40
N THR A 81 17.40 22.72 27.25
CA THR A 81 16.06 23.13 27.72
C THR A 81 15.63 24.42 27.04
N HIS A 82 14.37 24.49 26.63
CA HIS A 82 13.78 25.69 26.04
C HIS A 82 12.51 26.10 26.80
N GLU A 83 12.58 27.16 27.60
CA GLU A 83 11.49 27.60 28.50
C GLU A 83 10.23 28.06 27.75
N GLY A 84 10.35 28.48 26.50
CA GLY A 84 9.24 28.99 25.67
C GLY A 84 8.32 27.93 25.03
N GLY A 85 8.50 26.64 25.33
CA GLY A 85 7.73 25.56 24.70
C GLY A 85 7.83 25.56 23.17
N ILE A 86 6.87 24.92 22.48
CA ILE A 86 6.86 24.76 21.02
C ILE A 86 6.79 26.13 20.31
N GLU A 87 5.96 27.06 20.79
CA GLU A 87 5.81 28.39 20.17
C GLU A 87 7.07 29.25 20.29
N GLY A 88 7.78 29.16 21.42
CA GLY A 88 9.06 29.84 21.62
C GLY A 88 10.14 29.28 20.69
N ILE A 89 10.23 27.94 20.59
CA ILE A 89 11.18 27.28 19.68
C ILE A 89 10.91 27.69 18.24
N ALA A 90 9.64 27.71 17.81
CA ALA A 90 9.27 28.10 16.45
C ALA A 90 9.72 29.53 16.12
N ARG A 91 9.56 30.47 17.06
CA ARG A 91 9.98 31.87 16.89
C ARG A 91 11.50 32.01 16.80
N ASP A 92 12.22 31.32 17.68
CA ASP A 92 13.70 31.38 17.71
C ASP A 92 14.29 30.70 16.48
N LEU A 93 13.67 29.61 16.02
CA LEU A 93 14.02 28.91 14.78
C LEU A 93 13.77 29.79 13.55
N GLU A 94 12.58 30.42 13.44
CA GLU A 94 12.24 31.33 12.34
C GLU A 94 13.22 32.50 12.26
N THR A 95 13.53 33.12 13.40
CA THR A 95 14.46 34.25 13.48
C THR A 95 15.85 33.84 13.02
N ARG A 96 16.31 32.66 13.45
CA ARG A 96 17.65 32.17 13.14
C ARG A 96 17.80 31.72 11.69
N ILE A 97 16.85 30.92 11.18
CA ILE A 97 16.84 30.50 9.78
C ILE A 97 16.75 31.72 8.86
N SER A 98 15.89 32.70 9.17
CA SER A 98 15.76 33.90 8.34
C SER A 98 17.05 34.71 8.27
N ALA A 99 17.75 34.85 9.41
CA ALA A 99 19.04 35.53 9.46
C ALA A 99 20.13 34.76 8.69
N ASP A 100 20.21 33.44 8.88
CA ASP A 100 21.20 32.59 8.22
C ASP A 100 20.97 32.50 6.70
N MET A 101 19.71 32.39 6.25
CA MET A 101 19.35 32.43 4.84
C MET A 101 19.71 33.77 4.21
N ALA A 102 19.41 34.89 4.87
CA ALA A 102 19.75 36.22 4.36
C ALA A 102 21.28 36.44 4.23
N ALA A 103 22.07 35.84 5.12
CA ALA A 103 23.51 36.03 5.15
C ALA A 103 24.29 35.04 4.27
N ARG A 104 23.78 33.82 4.08
CA ARG A 104 24.58 32.69 3.57
C ARG A 104 23.98 31.95 2.37
N PHE A 105 22.71 32.18 2.04
CA PHE A 105 22.09 31.53 0.89
C PHE A 105 22.59 32.15 -0.42
N ASP A 106 23.26 31.35 -1.25
CA ASP A 106 23.64 31.77 -2.59
C ASP A 106 22.60 31.31 -3.62
N GLN A 107 21.81 32.24 -4.13
CA GLN A 107 20.75 31.95 -5.09
C GLN A 107 21.29 31.35 -6.41
N LYS A 108 22.53 31.66 -6.81
CA LYS A 108 23.12 31.16 -8.06
C LYS A 108 23.45 29.68 -7.97
N ILE A 109 24.02 29.24 -6.84
CA ILE A 109 24.33 27.83 -6.58
C ILE A 109 23.03 27.02 -6.49
N TYR A 110 22.00 27.59 -5.87
CA TYR A 110 20.68 26.96 -5.79
C TYR A 110 20.05 26.75 -7.19
N GLN A 111 20.14 27.76 -8.07
CA GLN A 111 19.60 27.69 -9.43
C GLN A 111 20.41 26.76 -10.34
N SER A 112 21.74 26.68 -10.21
CA SER A 112 22.54 25.70 -10.95
C SER A 112 22.27 24.27 -10.48
N GLY A 113 22.12 24.09 -9.16
CA GLY A 113 21.76 22.81 -8.55
C GLY A 113 20.35 22.33 -8.89
N LEU A 114 19.42 23.22 -9.27
CA LEU A 114 18.09 22.84 -9.79
C LEU A 114 18.17 22.17 -11.17
N SER A 115 19.16 22.56 -12.01
CA SER A 115 19.41 21.89 -13.29
C SER A 115 20.11 20.54 -13.11
N GLU A 116 21.00 20.44 -12.10
CA GLU A 116 21.67 19.20 -11.67
C GLU A 116 20.74 18.27 -10.85
N ALA A 117 19.70 18.80 -10.18
CA ALA A 117 18.75 18.03 -9.38
C ALA A 117 17.84 17.16 -10.25
N VAL A 118 17.51 17.63 -11.45
CA VAL A 118 16.83 16.84 -12.49
C VAL A 118 17.71 15.67 -12.97
N GLU A 119 19.04 15.82 -12.91
CA GLU A 119 20.00 14.75 -13.22
C GLU A 119 20.36 13.88 -11.99
N SER A 120 20.23 14.38 -10.75
CA SER A 120 20.70 13.70 -9.53
C SER A 120 19.61 13.00 -8.70
N GLU A 121 18.31 13.31 -8.89
CA GLU A 121 17.23 12.50 -8.30
C GLU A 121 17.20 11.06 -8.87
N ALA A 122 17.89 10.82 -9.99
CA ALA A 122 18.13 9.48 -10.51
C ALA A 122 19.31 8.74 -9.84
N ALA A 123 20.14 9.39 -9.01
CA ALA A 123 21.48 8.89 -8.69
C ALA A 123 21.90 8.83 -7.21
N THR A 124 21.07 9.11 -6.21
CA THR A 124 21.46 8.94 -4.79
C THR A 124 20.73 7.79 -4.10
N LEU A 125 21.31 6.59 -4.21
CA LEU A 125 21.18 5.54 -3.19
C LEU A 125 22.00 5.96 -1.95
N ALA A 126 21.38 5.84 -0.78
CA ALA A 126 21.98 6.17 0.51
C ALA A 126 23.20 5.29 0.85
N PRO A 127 24.17 5.78 1.65
CA PRO A 127 25.30 4.97 2.10
C PRO A 127 24.88 3.85 3.06
N GLU A 128 25.58 2.71 2.99
CA GLU A 128 25.36 1.51 3.81
C GLU A 128 25.45 1.81 5.32
N GLY A 129 24.45 1.36 6.09
CA GLY A 129 24.53 1.22 7.54
C GLY A 129 23.51 2.00 8.39
N VAL A 130 22.63 2.81 7.81
CA VAL A 130 21.57 3.51 8.57
C VAL A 130 20.18 3.00 8.16
N PRO A 131 19.35 2.48 9.08
CA PRO A 131 17.98 2.11 8.76
C PRO A 131 17.15 3.37 8.48
N VAL A 132 16.95 3.67 7.20
CA VAL A 132 16.04 4.73 6.77
C VAL A 132 14.61 4.17 6.75
N LEU A 133 13.81 4.51 7.77
CA LEU A 133 12.37 4.28 7.75
C LEU A 133 11.70 5.34 6.87
N THR A 134 11.52 5.04 5.57
CA THR A 134 10.64 5.83 4.71
C THR A 134 9.18 5.54 5.08
N LEU A 135 8.47 6.54 5.61
CA LEU A 135 7.09 6.49 6.12
C LEU A 135 6.01 6.08 5.08
N HIS A 136 6.40 5.75 3.84
CA HIS A 136 5.50 5.55 2.69
C HIS A 136 5.27 4.08 2.30
N ARG A 137 5.68 3.10 3.11
CA ARG A 137 5.48 1.67 2.79
C ARG A 137 4.46 0.93 3.67
N GLN A 138 3.79 1.61 4.59
CA GLN A 138 2.81 0.98 5.49
C GLN A 138 1.35 1.02 4.99
N TYR A 139 1.08 1.57 3.80
CA TYR A 139 -0.29 1.69 3.27
C TYR A 139 -0.51 1.02 1.90
N GLU A 140 0.31 0.04 1.53
CA GLU A 140 0.02 -0.84 0.39
C GLU A 140 0.24 -2.31 0.77
N ALA A 141 -0.74 -2.87 1.48
CA ALA A 141 -1.08 -4.27 1.34
C ALA A 141 -2.58 -4.35 1.04
N PRO A 142 -3.01 -5.03 -0.03
CA PRO A 142 -4.43 -5.24 -0.29
C PRO A 142 -5.00 -6.08 0.85
N VAL A 143 -6.00 -5.54 1.54
CA VAL A 143 -6.82 -6.29 2.50
C VAL A 143 -7.46 -7.46 1.74
N PRO A 144 -7.17 -8.72 2.09
CA PRO A 144 -7.92 -9.83 1.54
C PRO A 144 -9.35 -9.70 2.04
N THR A 145 -10.25 -9.34 1.14
CA THR A 145 -11.70 -9.41 1.38
C THR A 145 -12.07 -10.89 1.36
N ASN A 146 -11.90 -11.57 2.50
CA ASN A 146 -12.64 -12.76 2.94
C ASN A 146 -12.02 -13.29 4.23
N SER A 147 -12.44 -12.70 5.35
CA SER A 147 -12.32 -13.32 6.66
C SER A 147 -13.64 -13.12 7.37
N GLN A 148 -14.49 -14.16 7.38
CA GLN A 148 -15.38 -14.34 8.52
C GLN A 148 -14.48 -14.43 9.75
N PRO A 149 -14.67 -13.62 10.80
CA PRO A 149 -13.98 -13.86 12.05
C PRO A 149 -14.46 -15.20 12.61
N ASP A 150 -13.52 -16.06 13.01
CA ASP A 150 -13.77 -17.25 13.80
C ASP A 150 -14.38 -16.82 15.15
N MET A 151 -15.70 -16.63 15.19
CA MET A 151 -16.42 -16.44 16.44
C MET A 151 -16.54 -17.80 17.14
N GLU A 152 -16.01 -17.91 18.37
CA GLU A 152 -16.25 -19.09 19.19
C GLU A 152 -17.76 -19.31 19.39
N PRO A 153 -18.27 -20.55 19.21
CA PRO A 153 -19.68 -20.84 19.41
C PRO A 153 -20.08 -20.61 20.89
N PRO A 154 -21.27 -20.03 21.15
CA PRO A 154 -21.69 -19.67 22.50
C PRO A 154 -21.75 -20.88 23.42
N ARG A 155 -21.40 -20.66 24.69
CA ARG A 155 -21.37 -21.71 25.71
C ARG A 155 -22.44 -21.44 26.76
N GLU A 156 -23.08 -22.51 27.23
CA GLU A 156 -24.03 -22.43 28.35
C GLU A 156 -23.26 -22.53 29.67
N MET A 157 -23.34 -21.47 30.48
CA MET A 157 -22.84 -21.47 31.86
C MET A 157 -23.97 -21.03 32.78
N ASN A 158 -24.33 -21.87 33.76
CA ASN A 158 -25.38 -21.60 34.75
C ASN A 158 -26.76 -21.23 34.17
N GLY A 159 -27.14 -21.82 33.02
CA GLY A 159 -28.45 -21.59 32.39
C GLY A 159 -28.58 -20.25 31.64
N GLN A 160 -27.49 -19.51 31.48
CA GLN A 160 -27.40 -18.35 30.58
C GLN A 160 -26.41 -18.62 29.45
N THR A 161 -26.77 -18.19 28.25
CA THR A 161 -25.93 -18.27 27.05
C THR A 161 -24.91 -17.13 27.08
N VAL A 162 -23.62 -17.46 27.01
CA VAL A 162 -22.51 -16.50 27.04
C VAL A 162 -21.80 -16.51 25.69
N TYR A 163 -21.59 -15.33 25.12
CA TYR A 163 -20.89 -15.12 23.84
C TYR A 163 -19.52 -14.51 24.09
N PHE A 164 -18.63 -14.60 23.11
CA PHE A 164 -17.32 -13.98 23.16
C PHE A 164 -17.24 -12.86 22.10
N ASP A 165 -16.72 -11.70 22.49
CA ASP A 165 -16.45 -10.61 21.56
C ASP A 165 -15.15 -10.84 20.76
N GLU A 166 -14.80 -9.90 19.89
CA GLU A 166 -13.61 -9.98 19.03
C GLU A 166 -12.29 -10.05 19.81
N GLU A 167 -12.30 -9.67 21.10
CA GLU A 167 -11.17 -9.73 22.04
C GLU A 167 -11.27 -10.93 23.01
N HIS A 168 -12.23 -11.84 22.81
CA HIS A 168 -12.49 -13.05 23.60
C HIS A 168 -12.96 -12.80 25.04
N HIS A 169 -13.62 -11.66 25.30
CA HIS A 169 -14.30 -11.40 26.57
C HIS A 169 -15.72 -11.99 26.59
N PRO A 170 -16.17 -12.57 27.72
CA PRO A 170 -17.51 -13.12 27.85
C PRO A 170 -18.57 -12.01 28.00
N VAL A 171 -19.49 -11.92 27.04
CA VAL A 171 -20.60 -10.95 27.00
C VAL A 171 -21.94 -11.68 27.15
N THR A 172 -22.87 -11.12 27.93
CA THR A 172 -24.21 -11.70 28.13
C THR A 172 -25.22 -11.22 27.07
N ASP A 173 -26.26 -12.02 26.79
CA ASP A 173 -27.33 -11.69 25.82
C ASP A 173 -27.97 -10.30 26.05
N ARG A 174 -27.97 -9.82 27.30
CA ARG A 174 -28.60 -8.56 27.70
C ARG A 174 -27.74 -7.34 27.35
N GLU A 175 -26.42 -7.48 27.39
CA GLU A 175 -25.46 -6.41 27.04
C GLU A 175 -25.35 -6.27 25.52
N ARG A 176 -25.35 -7.40 24.80
CA ARG A 176 -25.42 -7.42 23.33
C ARG A 176 -26.69 -6.75 22.78
N GLN A 177 -27.84 -6.96 23.43
CA GLN A 177 -29.09 -6.29 23.01
C GLN A 177 -29.04 -4.77 23.21
N ALA A 178 -28.35 -4.28 24.24
CA ALA A 178 -28.18 -2.85 24.49
C ALA A 178 -27.23 -2.19 23.46
N GLU A 179 -26.22 -2.91 22.97
CA GLU A 179 -25.34 -2.45 21.89
C GLU A 179 -26.02 -2.46 20.52
N VAL A 180 -26.88 -3.46 20.25
CA VAL A 180 -27.63 -3.56 18.99
C VAL A 180 -28.72 -2.47 18.90
N GLU A 181 -29.33 -2.06 20.01
CA GLU A 181 -30.27 -0.92 20.06
C GLU A 181 -29.59 0.44 19.84
N ALA A 182 -28.27 0.54 19.97
CA ALA A 182 -27.50 1.75 19.68
C ALA A 182 -27.12 1.89 18.19
N SER A 183 -27.46 0.91 17.34
CA SER A 183 -27.17 0.94 15.90
C SER A 183 -28.22 1.73 15.13
N LEU A 184 -27.76 2.73 14.36
CA LEU A 184 -28.57 3.73 13.62
C LEU A 184 -29.34 3.18 12.39
N PHE A 185 -29.48 1.85 12.23
CA PHE A 185 -30.10 1.24 11.04
C PHE A 185 -31.37 0.45 11.38
N ALA A 186 -32.43 0.68 10.61
CA ALA A 186 -33.75 0.10 10.84
C ALA A 186 -33.73 -1.44 10.67
N PRO A 187 -34.19 -2.23 11.67
CA PRO A 187 -34.18 -3.70 11.65
C PRO A 187 -34.98 -4.35 10.51
N GLU A 188 -35.92 -3.62 9.91
CA GLU A 188 -36.88 -4.14 8.94
C GLU A 188 -36.19 -4.65 7.65
N ALA A 189 -35.16 -3.93 7.17
CA ALA A 189 -34.44 -4.27 5.95
C ALA A 189 -33.65 -5.60 6.06
N TYR A 190 -33.15 -5.93 7.25
CA TYR A 190 -32.44 -7.18 7.48
C TYR A 190 -33.39 -8.38 7.48
N THR A 191 -34.62 -8.21 8.00
CA THR A 191 -35.62 -9.27 7.98
C THR A 191 -36.13 -9.55 6.57
N ASP A 192 -36.22 -8.54 5.72
CA ASP A 192 -36.62 -8.69 4.32
C ASP A 192 -35.52 -9.35 3.48
N TRP A 193 -34.25 -9.00 3.74
CA TRP A 193 -33.12 -9.68 3.13
C TRP A 193 -33.05 -11.17 3.51
N GLN A 194 -33.28 -11.52 4.77
CA GLN A 194 -33.31 -12.92 5.20
C GLN A 194 -34.45 -13.72 4.54
N ARG A 195 -35.62 -13.10 4.34
CA ARG A 195 -36.74 -13.72 3.60
C ARG A 195 -36.38 -13.96 2.13
N ASP A 196 -35.66 -13.03 1.51
CA ASP A 196 -35.24 -13.11 0.12
C ASP A 196 -34.16 -14.18 -0.10
N VAL A 197 -33.18 -14.27 0.81
CA VAL A 197 -32.18 -15.34 0.81
C VAL A 197 -32.83 -16.72 1.00
N ALA A 198 -33.83 -16.82 1.90
CA ALA A 198 -34.59 -18.06 2.10
C ALA A 198 -35.49 -18.44 0.91
N ARG A 199 -35.90 -17.48 0.09
CA ARG A 199 -36.61 -17.71 -1.18
C ARG A 199 -35.66 -18.26 -2.24
N VAL A 200 -34.51 -17.61 -2.44
CA VAL A 200 -33.50 -17.98 -3.45
C VAL A 200 -32.91 -19.37 -3.16
N ASN A 201 -32.59 -19.67 -1.90
CA ASN A 201 -32.09 -21.00 -1.52
C ASN A 201 -33.12 -22.12 -1.78
N ARG A 202 -34.42 -21.80 -1.73
CA ARG A 202 -35.50 -22.72 -2.08
C ARG A 202 -35.59 -22.96 -3.58
N GLU A 203 -35.46 -21.90 -4.39
CA GLU A 203 -35.40 -22.00 -5.85
C GLU A 203 -34.17 -22.77 -6.35
N ILE A 204 -33.04 -22.65 -5.64
CA ILE A 204 -31.81 -23.41 -5.93
C ILE A 204 -31.99 -24.89 -5.57
N ALA A 205 -32.65 -25.20 -4.45
CA ALA A 205 -32.92 -26.56 -4.03
C ALA A 205 -33.95 -27.29 -4.92
N GLU A 206 -34.89 -26.56 -5.55
CA GLU A 206 -35.95 -27.13 -6.40
C GLU A 206 -35.53 -27.46 -7.85
N LYS A 207 -34.28 -27.19 -8.26
CA LYS A 207 -33.80 -27.57 -9.60
C LYS A 207 -32.96 -28.86 -9.58
N PRO A 208 -33.52 -30.03 -9.93
CA PRO A 208 -32.70 -31.21 -10.21
C PRO A 208 -32.12 -31.18 -11.63
N GLN A 209 -30.86 -31.59 -11.74
CA GLN A 209 -30.06 -31.76 -12.95
C GLN A 209 -30.81 -32.45 -14.10
N ARG A 210 -30.77 -31.85 -15.31
CA ARG A 210 -30.96 -32.58 -16.57
C ARG A 210 -29.61 -32.74 -17.28
N ARG A 211 -29.12 -33.97 -17.28
CA ARG A 211 -28.06 -34.51 -18.15
C ARG A 211 -28.39 -34.25 -19.62
N GLY A 212 -27.35 -33.96 -20.40
CA GLY A 212 -27.45 -33.52 -21.78
C GLY A 212 -27.80 -34.59 -22.81
N ARG A 213 -27.99 -34.12 -24.05
CA ARG A 213 -27.56 -34.76 -25.32
C ARG A 213 -27.68 -33.76 -26.48
N SER A 214 -26.83 -34.02 -27.45
CA SER A 214 -26.54 -33.32 -28.70
C SER A 214 -27.68 -33.23 -29.72
N ALA A 215 -27.60 -32.22 -30.61
CA ALA A 215 -27.68 -32.32 -32.08
C ALA A 215 -28.54 -31.25 -32.78
N ALA A 216 -27.94 -30.69 -33.85
CA ALA A 216 -28.51 -30.32 -35.14
C ALA A 216 -29.52 -29.15 -35.25
N GLY A 217 -29.33 -28.37 -36.31
CA GLY A 217 -29.99 -27.10 -36.56
C GLY A 217 -31.45 -27.19 -37.02
N SER A 218 -32.09 -26.03 -37.08
CA SER A 218 -32.92 -25.61 -38.22
C SER A 218 -33.47 -24.21 -37.96
N THR A 219 -33.33 -23.35 -38.98
CA THR A 219 -34.17 -22.17 -39.19
C THR A 219 -35.65 -22.53 -39.24
N PRO A 220 -36.56 -21.56 -38.99
CA PRO A 220 -37.64 -21.43 -39.95
C PRO A 220 -37.92 -20.01 -40.41
N ARG A 221 -38.34 -20.00 -41.68
CA ARG A 221 -38.89 -18.93 -42.49
C ARG A 221 -40.19 -18.35 -41.94
N ARG A 222 -40.36 -17.06 -42.23
CA ARG A 222 -41.53 -16.37 -42.81
C ARG A 222 -42.81 -17.20 -42.97
N THR A 223 -43.92 -16.64 -42.47
CA THR A 223 -45.19 -16.59 -43.21
C THR A 223 -45.77 -15.19 -43.13
N ALA A 224 -46.21 -14.71 -44.29
CA ALA A 224 -46.91 -13.45 -44.49
C ALA A 224 -48.42 -13.73 -44.58
N ARG A 225 -49.24 -12.73 -44.22
CA ARG A 225 -50.54 -12.56 -44.89
C ARG A 225 -50.91 -11.09 -45.02
N ARG A 226 -51.08 -10.69 -46.29
CA ARG A 226 -51.65 -9.44 -46.81
C ARG A 226 -53.12 -9.33 -46.38
N THR A 227 -53.75 -8.16 -46.29
CA THR A 227 -54.31 -7.33 -47.40
C THR A 227 -55.00 -6.12 -46.76
N GLY A 228 -55.13 -4.90 -47.31
CA GLY A 228 -54.73 -4.31 -48.59
C GLY A 228 -55.50 -2.97 -48.81
N LYS A 229 -54.95 -2.11 -49.70
CA LYS A 229 -55.58 -1.01 -50.50
C LYS A 229 -56.28 0.13 -49.71
N ALA A 230 -56.18 1.42 -50.06
CA ALA A 230 -55.86 2.10 -51.32
C ALA A 230 -55.31 3.54 -51.07
N THR A 231 -54.54 4.04 -52.04
CA THR A 231 -54.11 5.43 -52.32
C THR A 231 -55.23 6.20 -53.08
N PRO A 232 -55.11 7.48 -53.55
CA PRO A 232 -53.93 8.36 -53.69
C PRO A 232 -54.14 9.90 -53.46
N SER A 233 -53.02 10.66 -53.57
CA SER A 233 -52.80 12.04 -54.10
C SER A 233 -53.78 13.21 -53.76
N ASP A 234 -53.40 14.49 -53.68
CA ASP A 234 -52.22 15.21 -54.17
C ASP A 234 -52.07 16.58 -53.45
N LYS A 235 -50.94 17.24 -53.75
CA LYS A 235 -50.36 18.49 -53.25
C LYS A 235 -51.28 19.73 -53.19
N HIS A 236 -51.03 20.62 -52.22
CA HIS A 236 -50.72 22.04 -52.51
C HIS A 236 -50.06 22.78 -51.34
N GLN A 237 -49.29 23.81 -51.73
CA GLN A 237 -48.37 24.64 -50.96
C GLN A 237 -49.05 25.81 -50.24
N LEU A 238 -48.49 26.16 -49.07
CA LEU A 238 -48.25 27.49 -48.49
C LEU A 238 -49.43 28.47 -48.29
N SER A 239 -49.51 29.08 -47.10
CA SER A 239 -49.38 30.54 -46.93
C SER A 239 -49.43 30.97 -45.46
N PHE A 240 -48.69 32.03 -45.17
CA PHE A 240 -48.15 32.50 -43.89
C PHE A 240 -49.03 33.60 -43.25
N LEU A 241 -50.34 33.58 -43.50
CA LEU A 241 -51.24 34.73 -43.30
C LEU A 241 -52.60 34.37 -42.66
N ASP A 242 -52.62 33.37 -41.77
CA ASP A 242 -53.76 33.15 -40.85
C ASP A 242 -53.38 33.55 -39.41
N LEU A 243 -52.30 34.33 -39.28
CA LEU A 243 -51.66 34.75 -38.03
C LEU A 243 -52.23 36.05 -37.43
N LEU A 244 -53.27 36.67 -38.01
CA LEU A 244 -53.79 37.93 -37.46
C LEU A 244 -55.30 38.09 -37.70
N SER A 245 -56.13 37.54 -36.81
CA SER A 245 -57.46 38.12 -36.52
C SER A 245 -57.81 37.88 -35.05
N GLU A 246 -57.81 38.95 -34.26
CA GLU A 246 -58.40 38.99 -32.92
C GLU A 246 -59.93 38.83 -33.01
N SER A 247 -60.51 37.98 -32.16
CA SER A 247 -61.84 38.23 -31.62
C SER A 247 -61.99 37.54 -30.27
N GLU A 248 -62.05 38.37 -29.24
CA GLU A 248 -62.15 38.08 -27.82
C GLU A 248 -63.57 37.62 -27.43
N ALA A 249 -63.67 36.55 -26.62
CA ALA A 249 -64.86 36.15 -25.85
C ALA A 249 -64.43 35.25 -24.65
N PRO A 250 -65.26 35.06 -23.60
CA PRO A 250 -65.08 35.54 -22.22
C PRO A 250 -64.36 34.55 -21.28
N PRO A 251 -64.05 34.92 -20.00
CA PRO A 251 -63.13 34.16 -19.17
C PRO A 251 -63.70 32.81 -18.73
N SER A 252 -63.02 31.73 -19.11
CA SER A 252 -63.21 30.42 -18.50
C SER A 252 -62.61 30.41 -17.09
N ALA A 253 -63.36 29.83 -16.15
CA ALA A 253 -63.02 29.53 -14.76
C ALA A 253 -61.56 29.04 -14.55
N PRO A 254 -60.98 29.19 -13.34
CA PRO A 254 -59.61 28.77 -13.08
C PRO A 254 -59.48 27.27 -13.38
N GLY A 255 -58.75 26.94 -14.44
CA GLY A 255 -58.29 25.57 -14.64
C GLY A 255 -57.43 25.18 -13.43
N PRO A 256 -57.44 23.91 -13.00
CA PRO A 256 -56.57 23.49 -11.92
C PRO A 256 -55.14 23.84 -12.34
N GLU A 257 -54.42 24.55 -11.48
CA GLU A 257 -52.97 24.62 -11.59
C GLU A 257 -52.48 23.18 -11.69
N VAL A 258 -52.09 22.75 -12.89
CA VAL A 258 -51.33 21.52 -13.08
C VAL A 258 -49.97 21.82 -12.48
N ARG A 259 -49.87 21.69 -11.15
CA ARG A 259 -48.59 21.43 -10.50
C ARG A 259 -48.07 20.18 -11.19
N ARG A 260 -47.10 20.34 -12.10
CA ARG A 260 -46.35 19.23 -12.67
C ARG A 260 -45.79 18.47 -11.48
N THR A 261 -46.41 17.37 -11.10
CA THR A 261 -45.92 16.50 -10.03
C THR A 261 -44.58 15.99 -10.50
N PHE A 262 -43.52 16.41 -9.82
CA PHE A 262 -42.17 15.92 -10.10
C PHE A 262 -42.16 14.41 -9.80
N ASP A 263 -41.95 13.60 -10.84
CA ASP A 263 -41.93 12.14 -10.69
C ASP A 263 -40.56 11.71 -10.13
N VAL A 264 -40.56 11.36 -8.85
CA VAL A 264 -39.38 10.89 -8.07
C VAL A 264 -39.20 9.36 -8.21
N SER A 265 -40.04 8.68 -8.98
CA SER A 265 -40.02 7.22 -9.05
C SER A 265 -38.70 6.72 -9.66
N PRO A 266 -38.03 5.73 -9.02
CA PRO A 266 -36.83 5.13 -9.58
C PRO A 266 -37.17 4.42 -10.89
N ARG A 267 -36.32 4.58 -11.90
CA ARG A 267 -36.54 4.03 -13.25
C ARG A 267 -35.24 3.52 -13.85
N PRO A 268 -35.26 2.58 -14.80
CA PRO A 268 -34.04 2.10 -15.42
C PRO A 268 -33.31 3.24 -16.14
N PHE A 269 -31.98 3.25 -15.98
CA PHE A 269 -31.11 4.14 -16.75
C PHE A 269 -31.11 3.67 -18.21
N LEU A 270 -31.46 4.58 -19.13
CA LEU A 270 -31.72 4.23 -20.54
C LEU A 270 -30.45 4.17 -21.40
N SER A 271 -29.34 4.72 -20.91
CA SER A 271 -28.06 4.73 -21.61
C SER A 271 -27.13 3.67 -21.02
N GLN A 272 -26.11 3.27 -21.78
CA GLN A 272 -25.00 2.50 -21.19
C GLN A 272 -24.22 3.43 -20.26
N PRO A 273 -23.97 3.05 -19.00
CA PRO A 273 -23.13 3.85 -18.12
C PRO A 273 -21.70 3.83 -18.64
N ASP A 274 -21.08 5.00 -18.73
CA ASP A 274 -19.67 5.15 -19.07
C ASP A 274 -18.79 4.58 -17.95
N SER A 275 -17.56 4.18 -18.27
CA SER A 275 -16.64 3.46 -17.36
C SER A 275 -16.30 4.23 -16.08
N HIS A 276 -16.37 5.56 -16.11
CA HIS A 276 -16.08 6.41 -14.96
C HIS A 276 -17.24 6.53 -13.96
N LEU A 277 -18.46 6.11 -14.32
CA LEU A 277 -19.61 6.22 -13.43
C LEU A 277 -19.58 5.15 -12.34
N ARG A 278 -19.77 5.56 -11.08
CA ARG A 278 -19.89 4.71 -9.88
C ARG A 278 -21.28 4.78 -9.26
N ASP A 279 -21.60 3.84 -8.36
CA ASP A 279 -22.83 3.91 -7.57
C ASP A 279 -22.84 5.22 -6.77
N GLY A 280 -23.92 5.99 -6.87
CA GLY A 280 -24.04 7.35 -6.36
C GLY A 280 -23.65 8.45 -7.35
N SER A 281 -23.30 8.12 -8.60
CA SER A 281 -22.94 9.15 -9.59
C SER A 281 -24.15 9.93 -10.10
N ILE A 282 -24.02 11.25 -10.16
CA ILE A 282 -25.05 12.16 -10.65
C ILE A 282 -25.02 12.17 -12.17
N VAL A 283 -26.17 11.94 -12.81
CA VAL A 283 -26.33 11.97 -14.27
C VAL A 283 -27.58 12.74 -14.69
N VAL A 284 -27.66 13.07 -15.97
CA VAL A 284 -28.79 13.78 -16.58
C VAL A 284 -29.53 12.83 -17.52
N GLN A 285 -30.80 12.52 -17.22
CA GLN A 285 -31.65 11.68 -18.07
C GLN A 285 -32.99 12.37 -18.35
N GLY A 286 -33.32 12.58 -19.63
CA GLY A 286 -34.58 13.21 -20.04
C GLY A 286 -34.75 14.65 -19.53
N GLY A 287 -33.64 15.36 -19.30
CA GLY A 287 -33.64 16.72 -18.76
C GLY A 287 -33.76 16.83 -17.23
N GLN A 288 -33.90 15.70 -16.53
CA GLN A 288 -33.89 15.62 -15.06
C GLN A 288 -32.52 15.16 -14.55
N ILE A 289 -32.13 15.64 -13.36
CA ILE A 289 -30.92 15.21 -12.67
C ILE A 289 -31.30 14.12 -11.67
N GLY A 290 -30.46 13.11 -11.53
CA GLY A 290 -30.62 12.06 -10.56
C GLY A 290 -29.28 11.37 -10.29
N TYR A 291 -29.26 10.49 -9.29
CA TYR A 291 -28.10 9.64 -9.02
C TYR A 291 -28.35 8.22 -9.52
N LEU A 292 -27.27 7.53 -9.86
CA LEU A 292 -27.29 6.13 -10.28
C LEU A 292 -27.08 5.19 -9.09
N SER A 293 -27.73 4.04 -9.13
CA SER A 293 -27.51 2.92 -8.21
C SER A 293 -27.50 1.60 -8.97
N ASN A 294 -26.92 0.57 -8.35
CA ASN A 294 -26.92 -0.81 -8.85
C ASN A 294 -26.29 -0.97 -10.24
N LEU A 295 -25.17 -0.29 -10.51
CA LEU A 295 -24.49 -0.34 -11.82
C LEU A 295 -24.07 -1.77 -12.24
N ASN A 296 -23.68 -2.61 -11.28
CA ASN A 296 -23.21 -3.98 -11.53
C ASN A 296 -24.33 -4.97 -11.91
N LEU A 297 -25.60 -4.67 -11.62
CA LEU A 297 -26.74 -5.57 -11.89
C LEU A 297 -27.72 -4.97 -12.89
N SER A 298 -28.31 -3.83 -12.54
CA SER A 298 -29.31 -3.13 -13.35
C SER A 298 -29.27 -1.63 -13.02
N PRO A 299 -28.59 -0.82 -13.84
CA PRO A 299 -28.46 0.60 -13.62
C PRO A 299 -29.83 1.28 -13.40
N THR A 300 -30.04 1.80 -12.20
CA THR A 300 -31.28 2.45 -11.79
C THR A 300 -31.04 3.93 -11.56
N PHE A 301 -31.85 4.77 -12.20
CA PHE A 301 -31.84 6.21 -12.09
C PHE A 301 -32.84 6.69 -11.04
N HIS A 302 -32.34 7.44 -10.05
CA HIS A 302 -33.14 8.06 -8.99
C HIS A 302 -33.21 9.57 -9.20
N PRO A 303 -34.35 10.11 -9.67
CA PRO A 303 -34.51 11.56 -9.88
C PRO A 303 -34.35 12.33 -8.56
N MET A 304 -33.61 13.44 -8.61
CA MET A 304 -33.44 14.34 -7.47
C MET A 304 -34.26 15.62 -7.66
N ASP A 305 -35.08 15.95 -6.67
CA ASP A 305 -35.78 17.24 -6.63
C ASP A 305 -34.91 18.26 -5.89
N LEU A 306 -34.31 19.18 -6.65
CA LEU A 306 -33.44 20.23 -6.14
C LEU A 306 -33.89 21.58 -6.71
N PRO A 307 -33.56 22.71 -6.03
CA PRO A 307 -33.80 24.03 -6.58
C PRO A 307 -33.18 24.19 -7.98
N LEU A 308 -33.86 24.89 -8.88
CA LEU A 308 -33.42 25.08 -10.29
C LEU A 308 -31.98 25.62 -10.41
N SER A 309 -31.53 26.44 -9.46
CA SER A 309 -30.16 26.96 -9.41
C SER A 309 -29.11 25.87 -9.15
N ARG A 310 -29.40 24.92 -8.25
CA ARG A 310 -28.54 23.75 -7.99
C ARG A 310 -28.56 22.77 -9.15
N ILE A 311 -29.72 22.58 -9.79
CA ILE A 311 -29.87 21.76 -10.99
C ILE A 311 -29.03 22.33 -12.14
N ALA A 312 -29.13 23.62 -12.42
CA ALA A 312 -28.34 24.24 -13.48
C ALA A 312 -26.83 24.10 -13.24
N ARG A 313 -26.39 24.23 -11.99
CA ARG A 313 -24.99 24.04 -11.60
C ARG A 313 -24.52 22.60 -11.77
N LEU A 314 -25.30 21.62 -11.29
CA LEU A 314 -24.99 20.20 -11.44
C LEU A 314 -24.97 19.76 -12.91
N LYS A 315 -25.84 20.31 -13.77
CA LYS A 315 -25.80 20.03 -15.22
C LYS A 315 -24.48 20.49 -15.86
N ALA A 316 -24.07 21.72 -15.57
CA ALA A 316 -22.81 22.26 -16.09
C ALA A 316 -21.59 21.48 -15.54
N TYR A 317 -21.66 21.03 -14.28
CA TYR A 317 -20.65 20.16 -13.69
C TYR A 317 -20.57 18.79 -14.40
N VAL A 318 -21.71 18.14 -14.64
CA VAL A 318 -21.74 16.85 -15.34
C VAL A 318 -21.10 16.99 -16.73
N GLU A 319 -21.40 18.06 -17.47
CA GLU A 319 -20.77 18.31 -18.79
C GLU A 319 -19.24 18.44 -18.70
N ILE A 320 -18.71 19.10 -17.66
CA ILE A 320 -17.25 19.19 -17.42
C ILE A 320 -16.67 17.80 -17.13
N ARG A 321 -17.30 17.03 -16.24
CA ARG A 321 -16.87 15.68 -15.88
C ARG A 321 -16.83 14.76 -17.10
N GLU A 322 -17.89 14.75 -17.91
CA GLU A 322 -17.94 13.94 -19.13
C GLU A 322 -16.86 14.35 -20.14
N SER A 323 -16.57 15.65 -20.27
CA SER A 323 -15.50 16.14 -21.15
C SER A 323 -14.11 15.78 -20.63
N TYR A 324 -13.91 15.81 -19.31
CA TYR A 324 -12.66 15.42 -18.66
C TYR A 324 -12.35 13.94 -18.87
N HIS A 325 -13.28 13.04 -18.54
CA HIS A 325 -13.04 11.60 -18.70
C HIS A 325 -12.87 11.23 -20.17
N ARG A 326 -13.61 11.84 -21.09
CA ARG A 326 -13.40 11.63 -22.52
C ARG A 326 -11.99 12.02 -22.98
N LEU A 327 -11.51 13.19 -22.56
CA LEU A 327 -10.15 13.64 -22.87
C LEU A 327 -9.12 12.69 -22.27
N TYR A 328 -9.26 12.38 -20.98
CA TYR A 328 -8.34 11.49 -20.27
C TYR A 328 -8.29 10.09 -20.88
N ASP A 329 -9.45 9.47 -21.12
CA ASP A 329 -9.55 8.13 -21.69
C ASP A 329 -9.01 8.10 -23.13
N TYR A 330 -9.25 9.15 -23.92
CA TYR A 330 -8.69 9.23 -25.27
C TYR A 330 -7.16 9.31 -25.24
N GLU A 331 -6.59 10.18 -24.39
CA GLU A 331 -5.15 10.38 -24.28
C GLU A 331 -4.45 9.16 -23.64
N ALA A 332 -5.07 8.54 -22.64
CA ALA A 332 -4.56 7.33 -21.99
C ALA A 332 -4.54 6.13 -22.94
N ASN A 333 -5.58 5.94 -23.76
CA ASN A 333 -5.68 4.77 -24.63
C ASN A 333 -4.88 4.93 -25.94
N ASN A 334 -4.83 6.13 -26.51
CA ASN A 334 -4.21 6.34 -27.82
C ASN A 334 -2.78 6.90 -27.73
N HIS A 335 -2.35 7.38 -26.55
CA HIS A 335 -1.08 8.10 -26.37
C HIS A 335 -0.90 9.25 -27.37
N LEU A 336 -2.00 9.91 -27.73
CA LEU A 336 -2.05 11.04 -28.66
C LEU A 336 -2.79 12.20 -27.99
N ALA A 337 -2.26 13.41 -28.15
CA ALA A 337 -2.87 14.61 -27.62
C ALA A 337 -4.15 14.95 -28.40
N ASP A 338 -5.25 15.23 -27.69
CA ASP A 338 -6.49 15.76 -28.28
C ASP A 338 -6.64 17.26 -27.93
N PRO A 339 -6.22 18.17 -28.82
CA PRO A 339 -6.38 19.60 -28.58
C PRO A 339 -7.84 20.06 -28.66
N GLU A 340 -8.71 19.37 -29.41
CA GLU A 340 -10.10 19.81 -29.63
C GLU A 340 -10.96 19.57 -28.38
N GLU A 341 -10.89 18.36 -27.80
CA GLU A 341 -11.59 18.06 -26.54
C GLU A 341 -11.00 18.83 -25.36
N ARG A 342 -9.69 19.13 -25.36
CA ARG A 342 -9.06 20.02 -24.37
C ARG A 342 -9.54 21.47 -24.47
N GLU A 343 -9.67 22.01 -25.68
CA GLU A 343 -10.21 23.36 -25.86
C GLU A 343 -11.69 23.41 -25.41
N LYS A 344 -12.45 22.35 -25.69
CA LYS A 344 -13.83 22.21 -25.21
C LYS A 344 -13.91 22.14 -23.68
N LEU A 345 -13.05 21.36 -23.03
CA LEU A 345 -12.97 21.30 -21.57
C LEU A 345 -12.64 22.68 -20.97
N ASN A 346 -11.69 23.41 -21.57
CA ASN A 346 -11.35 24.78 -21.17
C ASN A 346 -12.55 25.73 -21.28
N ARG A 347 -13.29 25.71 -22.39
CA ARG A 347 -14.48 26.55 -22.58
C ARG A 347 -15.57 26.24 -21.54
N LEU A 348 -15.85 24.96 -21.29
CA LEU A 348 -16.85 24.52 -20.31
C LEU A 348 -16.46 24.96 -18.89
N TYR A 349 -15.19 24.82 -18.53
CA TYR A 349 -14.66 25.27 -17.24
C TYR A 349 -14.76 26.79 -17.09
N ASP A 350 -14.30 27.57 -18.08
CA ASP A 350 -14.33 29.04 -18.02
C ASP A 350 -15.77 29.58 -17.93
N ASP A 351 -16.71 28.95 -18.63
CA ASP A 351 -18.13 29.28 -18.55
C ASP A 351 -18.77 28.91 -17.20
N PHE A 352 -18.27 27.87 -16.54
CA PHE A 352 -18.70 27.50 -15.19
C PHE A 352 -18.17 28.52 -14.17
N VAL A 353 -16.88 28.84 -14.22
CA VAL A 353 -16.24 29.81 -13.32
C VAL A 353 -16.86 31.20 -13.47
N ARG A 354 -17.17 31.64 -14.70
CA ARG A 354 -17.84 32.93 -14.94
C ARG A 354 -19.22 33.03 -14.30
N ARG A 355 -19.96 31.91 -14.20
CA ARG A 355 -21.34 31.87 -13.69
C ARG A 355 -21.45 31.57 -12.20
N TRP A 356 -20.58 30.71 -11.66
CA TRP A 356 -20.69 30.18 -10.30
C TRP A 356 -19.39 30.24 -9.48
N GLY A 357 -18.31 30.77 -10.04
CA GLY A 357 -16.98 30.78 -9.43
C GLY A 357 -16.25 29.44 -9.51
N HIS A 358 -15.11 29.34 -8.84
CA HIS A 358 -14.23 28.16 -8.83
C HIS A 358 -14.91 26.91 -8.26
N LEU A 359 -14.52 25.73 -8.74
CA LEU A 359 -15.02 24.43 -8.30
C LEU A 359 -14.76 24.19 -6.80
N ASN A 360 -13.58 24.57 -6.31
CA ASN A 360 -13.15 24.40 -4.92
C ASN A 360 -13.72 25.44 -3.94
N LEU A 361 -14.55 26.38 -4.39
CA LEU A 361 -15.31 27.22 -3.45
C LEU A 361 -16.24 26.34 -2.62
N LYS A 362 -16.31 26.60 -1.30
CA LYS A 362 -17.10 25.80 -0.35
C LYS A 362 -18.53 25.47 -0.84
N ALA A 363 -19.24 26.46 -1.38
CA ALA A 363 -20.61 26.29 -1.88
C ALA A 363 -20.72 25.42 -3.15
N ASN A 364 -19.65 25.30 -3.93
CA ASN A 364 -19.57 24.44 -5.12
C ASN A 364 -19.05 23.06 -4.72
N ALA A 365 -17.99 22.98 -3.91
CA ALA A 365 -17.44 21.75 -3.39
C ALA A 365 -18.49 20.91 -2.63
N ASP A 366 -19.34 21.54 -1.80
CA ASP A 366 -20.41 20.83 -1.08
C ASP A 366 -21.46 20.24 -2.03
N LEU A 367 -21.70 20.89 -3.19
CA LEU A 367 -22.64 20.38 -4.20
C LEU A 367 -22.02 19.27 -5.05
N LEU A 368 -20.74 19.40 -5.39
CA LEU A 368 -20.00 18.41 -6.16
C LEU A 368 -19.81 17.12 -5.36
N LYS A 369 -19.55 17.21 -4.05
CA LYS A 369 -19.44 16.04 -3.15
C LYS A 369 -20.72 15.20 -3.03
N MET A 370 -21.86 15.67 -3.53
CA MET A 370 -23.06 14.83 -3.67
C MET A 370 -22.90 13.76 -4.76
N ASP A 371 -21.96 13.96 -5.68
CA ASP A 371 -21.57 13.01 -6.72
C ASP A 371 -20.46 12.08 -6.21
N ALA A 372 -20.56 10.79 -6.51
CA ALA A 372 -19.54 9.81 -6.14
C ALA A 372 -18.16 10.12 -6.75
N THR A 373 -18.13 10.63 -7.97
CA THR A 373 -16.92 11.11 -8.69
C THR A 373 -16.62 12.59 -8.43
N GLY A 374 -17.40 13.25 -7.57
CA GLY A 374 -17.32 14.69 -7.30
C GLY A 374 -15.98 15.17 -6.77
N ALA A 375 -15.34 14.36 -5.93
CA ALA A 375 -14.04 14.69 -5.34
C ALA A 375 -12.92 14.70 -6.38
N GLU A 376 -12.99 13.85 -7.40
CA GLU A 376 -11.98 13.75 -8.46
C GLU A 376 -11.95 15.02 -9.31
N MET A 377 -13.11 15.61 -9.58
CA MET A 377 -13.22 16.83 -10.38
C MET A 377 -12.73 18.08 -9.65
N LEU A 378 -12.58 18.03 -8.31
CA LEU A 378 -12.00 19.14 -7.55
C LEU A 378 -10.49 19.28 -7.81
N PHE A 379 -9.81 18.23 -8.30
CA PHE A 379 -8.40 18.28 -8.68
C PHE A 379 -8.13 19.06 -9.96
N LEU A 380 -9.17 19.47 -10.70
CA LEU A 380 -9.05 20.41 -11.82
C LEU A 380 -8.56 21.80 -11.39
N GLU A 381 -8.55 22.08 -10.09
CA GLU A 381 -8.05 23.33 -9.51
C GLU A 381 -7.06 23.07 -8.38
N ARG A 382 -5.89 23.72 -8.45
CA ARG A 382 -4.88 23.75 -7.39
C ARG A 382 -5.02 25.04 -6.58
N SER A 383 -4.85 24.96 -5.25
CA SER A 383 -4.82 26.14 -4.37
C SER A 383 -3.37 26.53 -4.05
N GLU A 384 -2.91 27.68 -4.54
CA GLU A 384 -1.62 28.27 -4.17
C GLU A 384 -1.84 29.65 -3.52
N GLY A 385 -1.38 29.83 -2.28
CA GLY A 385 -1.50 31.11 -1.57
C GLY A 385 -2.94 31.63 -1.41
N GLY A 386 -3.94 30.73 -1.38
CA GLY A 386 -5.35 31.08 -1.31
C GLY A 386 -5.99 31.52 -2.64
N ARG A 387 -5.29 31.33 -3.77
CA ARG A 387 -5.84 31.51 -5.13
C ARG A 387 -5.97 30.15 -5.81
N TYR A 388 -7.02 30.00 -6.62
CA TYR A 388 -7.26 28.79 -7.41
C TYR A 388 -6.64 28.92 -8.81
N ILE A 389 -5.81 27.95 -9.18
CA ILE A 389 -5.10 27.85 -10.46
C ILE A 389 -5.61 26.59 -11.19
N LYS A 390 -5.74 26.66 -12.53
CA LYS A 390 -6.12 25.50 -13.37
C LYS A 390 -5.07 24.38 -13.28
N ALA A 391 -5.51 23.13 -13.32
CA ALA A 391 -4.62 21.97 -13.39
C ALA A 391 -3.91 21.83 -14.76
N ASP A 392 -2.85 21.02 -14.78
CA ASP A 392 -1.98 20.86 -15.96
C ASP A 392 -2.70 20.25 -17.18
N ILE A 393 -3.77 19.47 -16.96
CA ILE A 393 -4.57 18.85 -18.03
C ILE A 393 -5.18 19.87 -19.01
N PHE A 394 -5.36 21.11 -18.57
CA PHE A 394 -5.88 22.19 -19.41
C PHE A 394 -4.86 22.72 -20.43
N ASP A 395 -3.58 22.46 -20.24
CA ASP A 395 -2.47 22.95 -21.09
C ASP A 395 -1.87 21.82 -21.94
N HIS A 396 -1.53 20.68 -21.34
CA HIS A 396 -0.87 19.57 -22.02
C HIS A 396 -1.41 18.19 -21.56
N PRO A 397 -1.13 17.09 -22.29
CA PRO A 397 -1.49 15.73 -21.89
C PRO A 397 -0.85 15.33 -20.57
N THR A 398 -1.67 14.87 -19.63
CA THR A 398 -1.23 14.34 -18.33
C THR A 398 -1.35 12.83 -18.23
N ALA A 399 -1.98 12.18 -19.22
CA ALA A 399 -2.19 10.74 -19.24
C ALA A 399 -0.94 9.94 -19.70
N PHE A 400 -0.01 10.58 -20.39
CA PHE A 400 1.22 9.96 -20.88
C PHE A 400 2.37 10.98 -20.94
N ALA A 401 3.60 10.50 -20.83
CA ALA A 401 4.79 11.34 -20.96
C ALA A 401 5.01 11.71 -22.43
N LEU A 402 5.07 13.02 -22.73
CA LEU A 402 5.37 13.53 -24.08
C LEU A 402 6.86 13.50 -24.42
N THR A 403 7.73 13.52 -23.41
CA THR A 403 9.18 13.56 -23.64
C THR A 403 9.66 12.14 -23.90
N GLU A 404 9.90 11.80 -25.17
CA GLU A 404 10.76 10.69 -25.51
C GLU A 404 12.14 10.96 -24.91
N SER A 405 12.65 10.02 -24.11
CA SER A 405 13.96 10.14 -23.48
C SER A 405 15.02 10.18 -24.58
N VAL A 406 15.56 11.35 -24.89
CA VAL A 406 16.71 11.47 -25.80
C VAL A 406 17.92 11.01 -25.01
N ALA A 407 18.51 9.89 -25.40
CA ALA A 407 19.77 9.44 -24.83
C ALA A 407 20.92 9.94 -25.71
N ALA A 408 21.92 10.57 -25.10
CA ALA A 408 23.17 10.92 -25.76
C ALA A 408 24.19 9.77 -25.71
N ASP A 409 24.11 8.92 -24.68
CA ASP A 409 25.08 7.86 -24.40
C ASP A 409 24.43 6.47 -24.24
N PRO A 410 25.14 5.36 -24.54
CA PRO A 410 24.66 3.98 -24.31
C PRO A 410 24.22 3.70 -22.87
N SER A 411 24.86 4.35 -21.89
CA SER A 411 24.47 4.23 -20.47
C SER A 411 23.14 4.92 -20.19
N GLU A 412 22.87 6.06 -20.82
CA GLU A 412 21.61 6.78 -20.68
C GLU A 412 20.48 6.03 -21.41
N ALA A 413 20.77 5.44 -22.57
CA ALA A 413 19.84 4.57 -23.28
C ALA A 413 19.47 3.34 -22.45
N LEU A 414 20.42 2.75 -21.71
CA LEU A 414 20.18 1.66 -20.78
C LEU A 414 19.23 2.10 -19.65
N CYS A 415 19.48 3.25 -19.03
CA CYS A 415 18.58 3.81 -18.01
C CYS A 415 17.19 4.08 -18.57
N ALA A 416 17.08 4.63 -19.79
CA ALA A 416 15.80 4.86 -20.46
C ALA A 416 15.04 3.55 -20.72
N SER A 417 15.74 2.48 -21.14
CA SER A 417 15.15 1.15 -21.30
C SER A 417 14.63 0.59 -19.98
N LEU A 418 15.42 0.70 -18.91
CA LEU A 418 15.05 0.23 -17.59
C LEU A 418 13.86 1.01 -17.01
N ASN A 419 13.83 2.32 -17.19
CA ASN A 419 12.72 3.16 -16.73
C ASN A 419 11.41 2.84 -17.48
N LYS A 420 11.49 2.48 -18.76
CA LYS A 420 10.31 2.21 -19.59
C LYS A 420 9.80 0.77 -19.48
N PHE A 421 10.71 -0.21 -19.48
CA PHE A 421 10.36 -1.63 -19.57
C PHE A 421 10.75 -2.45 -18.34
N GLY A 422 11.66 -1.95 -17.49
CA GLY A 422 12.24 -2.72 -16.39
C GLY A 422 13.22 -3.82 -16.83
N THR A 423 13.53 -3.90 -18.13
CA THR A 423 14.46 -4.84 -18.76
C THR A 423 15.40 -4.11 -19.73
N VAL A 424 16.49 -4.77 -20.09
CA VAL A 424 17.45 -4.24 -21.08
C VAL A 424 16.98 -4.64 -22.48
N GLU A 425 16.32 -3.71 -23.17
CA GLU A 425 15.77 -3.90 -24.52
C GLU A 425 16.70 -3.26 -25.56
N LEU A 426 17.54 -4.06 -26.19
CA LEU A 426 18.47 -3.60 -27.24
C LEU A 426 17.78 -2.86 -28.40
N PRO A 427 16.63 -3.33 -28.92
CA PRO A 427 15.95 -2.64 -30.02
C PRO A 427 15.50 -1.22 -29.66
N TYR A 428 15.09 -1.01 -28.39
CA TYR A 428 14.71 0.31 -27.91
C TYR A 428 15.95 1.20 -27.73
N MET A 429 17.02 0.67 -27.17
CA MET A 429 18.28 1.42 -27.01
C MET A 429 18.85 1.86 -28.36
N ALA A 430 18.80 0.99 -29.37
CA ALA A 430 19.19 1.33 -30.74
C ALA A 430 18.28 2.41 -31.37
N SER A 431 16.99 2.45 -31.00
CA SER A 431 16.08 3.51 -31.47
C SER A 431 16.42 4.89 -30.91
N LEU A 432 17.02 4.95 -29.70
CA LEU A 432 17.46 6.19 -29.07
C LEU A 432 18.81 6.67 -29.60
N LEU A 433 19.66 5.74 -30.05
CA LEU A 433 21.01 6.00 -30.57
C LEU A 433 21.12 5.56 -32.04
N PRO A 434 20.52 6.31 -32.98
CA PRO A 434 20.52 5.93 -34.40
C PRO A 434 21.92 5.93 -35.04
N ASP A 435 22.90 6.56 -34.39
CA ASP A 435 24.29 6.66 -34.86
C ASP A 435 25.19 5.48 -34.40
N MET A 436 24.68 4.53 -33.57
CA MET A 436 25.44 3.40 -33.05
C MET A 436 24.78 2.05 -33.37
N GLU A 437 25.58 1.04 -33.71
CA GLU A 437 25.08 -0.33 -33.87
C GLU A 437 24.90 -1.03 -32.52
N GLU A 438 24.03 -2.05 -32.47
CA GLU A 438 23.78 -2.85 -31.25
C GLU A 438 25.07 -3.47 -30.68
N SER A 439 26.01 -3.85 -31.56
CA SER A 439 27.30 -4.42 -31.15
C SER A 439 28.18 -3.40 -30.42
N ASP A 440 28.19 -2.14 -30.87
CA ASP A 440 28.93 -1.05 -30.22
C ASP A 440 28.29 -0.66 -28.88
N ILE A 441 26.96 -0.72 -28.79
CA ILE A 441 26.21 -0.50 -27.54
C ILE A 441 26.57 -1.58 -26.51
N LEU A 442 26.62 -2.86 -26.92
CA LEU A 442 27.03 -3.97 -26.05
C LEU A 442 28.49 -3.81 -25.57
N ALA A 443 29.40 -3.43 -26.48
CA ALA A 443 30.80 -3.20 -26.12
C ALA A 443 30.96 -2.03 -25.14
N ALA A 444 30.20 -0.93 -25.33
CA ALA A 444 30.19 0.21 -24.42
C ALA A 444 29.62 -0.13 -23.03
N LEU A 445 28.77 -1.15 -22.95
CA LEU A 445 28.11 -1.61 -21.72
C LEU A 445 28.74 -2.88 -21.13
N GLU A 446 29.91 -3.29 -21.63
CA GLU A 446 30.63 -4.46 -21.12
C GLU A 446 30.90 -4.33 -19.61
N GLY A 447 30.54 -5.37 -18.86
CA GLY A 447 30.66 -5.41 -17.40
C GLY A 447 29.49 -4.78 -16.64
N ARG A 448 28.58 -4.05 -17.30
CA ARG A 448 27.34 -3.52 -16.70
C ARG A 448 26.12 -4.36 -17.02
N ILE A 449 26.12 -5.01 -18.18
CA ILE A 449 25.06 -5.92 -18.60
C ILE A 449 25.65 -7.30 -18.90
N PHE A 450 24.91 -8.34 -18.57
CA PHE A 450 25.25 -9.73 -18.85
C PHE A 450 24.07 -10.43 -19.50
N PHE A 451 24.37 -11.28 -20.48
CA PHE A 451 23.35 -12.08 -21.13
C PHE A 451 22.97 -13.27 -20.24
N ASN A 452 21.69 -13.41 -19.93
CA ASN A 452 21.16 -14.56 -19.19
C ASN A 452 20.59 -15.59 -20.19
N PRO A 453 21.28 -16.72 -20.44
CA PRO A 453 20.83 -17.72 -21.42
C PRO A 453 19.58 -18.50 -20.99
N LEU A 454 19.20 -18.43 -19.71
CA LEU A 454 17.99 -19.08 -19.20
C LEU A 454 16.73 -18.23 -19.47
N ALA A 455 16.89 -16.91 -19.51
CA ALA A 455 15.82 -15.95 -19.78
C ALA A 455 15.83 -15.45 -21.23
N ASP A 456 16.90 -15.75 -21.98
CA ASP A 456 17.14 -15.27 -23.35
C ASP A 456 17.10 -13.73 -23.44
N ALA A 457 17.61 -13.06 -22.40
CA ALA A 457 17.55 -11.61 -22.25
C ALA A 457 18.81 -11.06 -21.55
N TYR A 458 19.09 -9.79 -21.77
CA TYR A 458 20.16 -9.07 -21.06
C TYR A 458 19.66 -8.58 -19.70
N GLU A 459 20.47 -8.82 -18.67
CA GLU A 459 20.24 -8.34 -17.31
C GLU A 459 21.39 -7.44 -16.85
N ILE A 460 21.08 -6.51 -15.95
CA ILE A 460 22.11 -5.67 -15.31
C ILE A 460 22.97 -6.53 -14.40
N ALA A 461 24.26 -6.19 -14.27
CA ALA A 461 25.22 -6.82 -13.36
C ALA A 461 24.66 -7.02 -11.94
N ASP A 462 24.03 -5.99 -11.37
CA ASP A 462 23.48 -6.04 -10.00
C ASP A 462 22.40 -7.12 -9.83
N ARG A 463 21.56 -7.31 -10.86
CA ARG A 463 20.51 -8.33 -10.87
C ARG A 463 21.06 -9.71 -11.21
N PHE A 464 22.00 -9.76 -12.15
CA PHE A 464 22.55 -11.01 -12.64
C PHE A 464 23.47 -11.67 -11.59
N ILE A 465 24.34 -10.89 -10.97
CA ILE A 465 25.34 -11.31 -9.97
C ILE A 465 24.73 -11.45 -8.55
N SER A 466 23.47 -11.10 -8.34
CA SER A 466 22.82 -11.28 -7.03
C SER A 466 22.22 -12.68 -6.84
N GLY A 467 22.06 -13.10 -5.58
CA GLY A 467 21.46 -14.39 -5.21
C GLY A 467 22.44 -15.56 -5.20
N ASN A 468 21.95 -16.77 -5.49
CA ASN A 468 22.78 -17.98 -5.49
C ASN A 468 23.66 -18.05 -6.76
N VAL A 469 24.78 -17.34 -6.74
CA VAL A 469 25.75 -17.23 -7.84
C VAL A 469 26.29 -18.60 -8.27
N ILE A 470 26.49 -19.52 -7.31
CA ILE A 470 27.03 -20.87 -7.57
C ILE A 470 26.04 -21.67 -8.42
N GLU A 471 24.78 -21.75 -7.99
CA GLU A 471 23.74 -22.47 -8.74
C GLU A 471 23.50 -21.85 -10.12
N LYS A 472 23.48 -20.51 -10.21
CA LYS A 472 23.38 -19.81 -11.50
C LYS A 472 24.54 -20.17 -12.42
N ALA A 473 25.78 -20.16 -11.90
CA ALA A 473 26.97 -20.51 -12.66
C ALA A 473 26.93 -21.96 -13.15
N GLU A 474 26.52 -22.91 -12.29
CA GLU A 474 26.37 -24.32 -12.67
C GLU A 474 25.30 -24.51 -13.77
N ARG A 475 24.17 -23.83 -13.66
CA ARG A 475 23.09 -23.90 -14.67
C ARG A 475 23.54 -23.33 -16.02
N ILE A 476 24.29 -22.24 -16.02
CA ILE A 476 24.82 -21.61 -17.24
C ILE A 476 25.95 -22.47 -17.85
N ASP A 477 26.81 -23.05 -17.01
CA ASP A 477 27.86 -23.98 -17.45
C ASP A 477 27.24 -25.22 -18.10
N ALA A 478 26.17 -25.78 -17.51
CA ALA A 478 25.40 -26.87 -18.11
C ALA A 478 24.76 -26.47 -19.45
N TRP A 479 24.19 -25.26 -19.54
CA TRP A 479 23.61 -24.76 -20.79
C TRP A 479 24.67 -24.56 -21.90
N LEU A 480 25.87 -24.12 -21.53
CA LEU A 480 27.01 -23.95 -22.45
C LEU A 480 27.55 -25.27 -22.99
N LEU A 481 27.39 -26.39 -22.27
CA LEU A 481 27.71 -27.72 -22.79
C LEU A 481 26.81 -28.09 -23.98
N ASP A 482 25.55 -27.65 -23.96
CA ASP A 482 24.59 -27.90 -25.03
C ASP A 482 24.73 -26.90 -26.20
N HIS A 483 25.28 -25.70 -25.95
CA HIS A 483 25.46 -24.64 -26.95
C HIS A 483 26.92 -24.10 -27.00
N PRO A 484 27.87 -24.91 -27.51
CA PRO A 484 29.27 -24.50 -27.59
C PRO A 484 29.45 -23.44 -28.70
N GLY A 485 29.71 -22.20 -28.30
CA GLY A 485 29.99 -21.09 -29.24
C GLY A 485 29.33 -19.75 -28.88
N HIS A 486 28.51 -19.69 -27.82
CA HIS A 486 27.87 -18.44 -27.41
C HIS A 486 28.82 -17.58 -26.54
N GLU A 487 29.52 -16.64 -27.17
CA GLU A 487 30.54 -15.80 -26.51
C GLU A 487 29.98 -14.99 -25.34
N ALA A 488 28.81 -14.37 -25.50
CA ALA A 488 28.17 -13.58 -24.44
C ALA A 488 27.81 -14.43 -23.20
N ALA A 489 27.41 -15.69 -23.39
CA ALA A 489 27.11 -16.57 -22.26
C ALA A 489 28.38 -17.03 -21.54
N ALA A 490 29.49 -17.20 -22.27
CA ALA A 490 30.79 -17.49 -21.68
C ALA A 490 31.33 -16.30 -20.85
N GLN A 491 31.12 -15.06 -21.30
CA GLN A 491 31.43 -13.85 -20.53
C GLN A 491 30.58 -13.76 -19.25
N SER A 492 29.28 -14.01 -19.35
CA SER A 492 28.38 -14.07 -18.19
C SER A 492 28.84 -15.13 -17.17
N LEU A 493 29.25 -16.31 -17.62
CA LEU A 493 29.79 -17.35 -16.74
C LEU A 493 31.10 -16.92 -16.06
N ALA A 494 32.00 -16.27 -16.80
CA ALA A 494 33.24 -15.75 -16.24
C ALA A 494 32.98 -14.70 -15.14
N ALA A 495 31.99 -13.83 -15.35
CA ALA A 495 31.56 -12.85 -14.34
C ALA A 495 31.00 -13.51 -13.09
N LEU A 496 30.14 -14.54 -13.21
CA LEU A 496 29.62 -15.28 -12.05
C LEU A 496 30.73 -16.02 -11.29
N ARG A 497 31.69 -16.61 -12.01
CA ARG A 497 32.86 -17.26 -11.39
C ARG A 497 33.75 -16.25 -10.64
N ALA A 498 33.94 -15.05 -11.20
CA ALA A 498 34.67 -13.99 -10.54
C ALA A 498 33.95 -13.45 -9.29
N ALA A 499 32.61 -13.43 -9.31
CA ALA A 499 31.77 -13.01 -8.19
C ALA A 499 31.47 -14.13 -7.16
N THR A 500 32.05 -15.32 -7.33
CA THR A 500 31.85 -16.43 -6.38
C THR A 500 32.55 -16.09 -5.05
N PRO A 501 31.82 -16.01 -3.92
CA PRO A 501 32.41 -15.67 -2.63
C PRO A 501 33.40 -16.74 -2.18
N THR A 502 34.39 -16.34 -1.39
CA THR A 502 35.33 -17.30 -0.80
C THR A 502 34.57 -18.28 0.11
N PRO A 503 34.75 -19.60 -0.06
CA PRO A 503 34.04 -20.58 0.76
C PRO A 503 34.48 -20.42 2.22
N ILE A 504 33.50 -20.32 3.13
CA ILE A 504 33.74 -20.19 4.56
C ILE A 504 34.04 -21.59 5.13
N PRO A 505 35.17 -21.80 5.81
CA PRO A 505 35.46 -23.07 6.48
C PRO A 505 34.42 -23.41 7.54
N PHE A 506 34.07 -24.69 7.69
CA PHE A 506 33.11 -25.15 8.70
C PHE A 506 33.47 -24.72 10.13
N ALA A 507 34.77 -24.62 10.46
CA ALA A 507 35.23 -24.21 11.78
C ALA A 507 34.94 -22.73 12.11
N ASP A 508 34.73 -21.89 11.09
CA ASP A 508 34.42 -20.46 11.25
C ASP A 508 32.91 -20.20 11.23
N LEU A 509 32.10 -21.24 11.06
CA LEU A 509 30.64 -21.17 11.07
C LEU A 509 30.11 -21.54 12.45
N ASP A 510 29.35 -20.62 13.05
CA ASP A 510 28.57 -20.89 14.25
C ASP A 510 27.16 -21.34 13.85
N PHE A 511 26.78 -22.57 14.22
CA PHE A 511 25.50 -23.16 13.84
C PHE A 511 24.57 -23.20 15.04
N ASN A 512 23.46 -22.45 14.96
CA ASN A 512 22.37 -22.59 15.90
C ASN A 512 21.33 -23.60 15.39
N LEU A 513 20.67 -24.28 16.32
CA LEU A 513 19.52 -25.11 15.98
C LEU A 513 18.33 -24.22 15.61
N GLY A 514 17.73 -24.45 14.43
CA GLY A 514 16.55 -23.73 13.98
C GLY A 514 16.83 -22.63 12.95
N GLU A 515 18.06 -22.48 12.48
CA GLU A 515 18.38 -21.63 11.33
C GLU A 515 17.62 -22.05 10.06
N ARG A 516 17.08 -21.07 9.32
CA ARG A 516 16.09 -21.30 8.24
C ARG A 516 16.76 -21.75 6.94
N TRP A 517 18.04 -21.42 6.78
CA TRP A 517 18.86 -21.81 5.64
C TRP A 517 19.35 -23.27 5.74
N ILE A 518 19.26 -23.90 6.93
CA ILE A 518 19.60 -25.32 7.11
C ILE A 518 18.42 -26.17 6.62
N PRO A 519 18.62 -27.12 5.69
CA PRO A 519 17.54 -27.96 5.19
C PRO A 519 16.87 -28.78 6.29
N ALA A 520 15.54 -28.86 6.31
CA ALA A 520 14.77 -29.62 7.29
C ALA A 520 15.17 -31.11 7.41
N LYS A 521 15.72 -31.68 6.33
CA LYS A 521 16.27 -33.05 6.31
C LYS A 521 17.44 -33.24 7.29
N VAL A 522 18.24 -32.20 7.53
CA VAL A 522 19.34 -32.23 8.52
C VAL A 522 18.76 -32.31 9.93
N TYR A 523 17.74 -31.50 10.23
CA TYR A 523 17.04 -31.56 11.51
C TYR A 523 16.33 -32.90 11.74
N ALA A 524 15.78 -33.52 10.69
CA ALA A 524 15.19 -34.85 10.78
C ALA A 524 16.22 -35.93 11.15
N ARG A 525 17.42 -35.88 10.56
CA ARG A 525 18.53 -36.78 10.92
C ARG A 525 19.00 -36.57 12.34
N PHE A 526 19.17 -35.32 12.76
CA PHE A 526 19.53 -34.97 14.13
C PHE A 526 18.48 -35.46 15.14
N ALA A 527 17.20 -35.14 14.92
CA ALA A 527 16.12 -35.54 15.81
C ALA A 527 16.01 -37.07 15.91
N SER A 528 16.30 -37.77 14.81
CA SER A 528 16.28 -39.23 14.80
C SER A 528 17.41 -39.85 15.61
N ASP A 529 18.60 -39.25 15.57
CA ASP A 529 19.75 -39.67 16.40
C ASP A 529 19.53 -39.32 17.88
N LEU A 530 19.03 -38.12 18.17
CA LEU A 530 18.78 -37.63 19.53
C LEU A 530 17.77 -38.49 20.29
N PHE A 531 16.65 -38.87 19.65
CA PHE A 531 15.58 -39.64 20.28
C PHE A 531 15.67 -41.15 20.05
N GLY A 532 16.57 -41.61 19.17
CA GLY A 532 16.71 -43.01 18.79
C GLY A 532 15.46 -43.59 18.12
N THR A 533 14.72 -42.77 17.38
CA THR A 533 13.47 -43.13 16.66
C THR A 533 13.36 -42.27 15.41
N ASP A 534 12.67 -42.74 14.37
CA ASP A 534 12.50 -41.95 13.15
C ASP A 534 11.60 -40.74 13.41
N VAL A 535 12.15 -39.54 13.20
CA VAL A 535 11.45 -38.26 13.38
C VAL A 535 11.53 -37.47 12.08
N GLY A 536 10.37 -37.27 11.44
CA GLY A 536 10.23 -36.42 10.27
C GLY A 536 10.08 -34.96 10.66
N VAL A 537 10.91 -34.09 10.07
CA VAL A 537 10.84 -32.64 10.24
C VAL A 537 10.52 -32.02 8.89
N SER A 538 9.46 -31.21 8.84
CA SER A 538 9.07 -30.42 7.65
C SER A 538 8.97 -28.96 8.02
N TYR A 539 9.48 -28.08 7.17
CA TYR A 539 9.40 -26.63 7.33
C TYR A 539 8.37 -26.07 6.35
N LEU A 540 7.45 -25.25 6.85
CA LEU A 540 6.46 -24.53 6.05
C LEU A 540 6.89 -23.05 5.97
N PRO A 541 7.41 -22.56 4.82
CA PRO A 541 7.90 -21.19 4.67
C PRO A 541 6.84 -20.12 4.89
N ASP A 542 5.61 -20.34 4.43
CA ASP A 542 4.52 -19.35 4.48
C ASP A 542 4.11 -18.98 5.91
N MET A 543 4.29 -19.90 6.86
CA MET A 543 3.89 -19.75 8.28
C MET A 543 5.09 -19.67 9.23
N ASP A 544 6.33 -19.76 8.71
CA ASP A 544 7.57 -19.95 9.49
C ASP A 544 7.45 -21.07 10.56
N GLU A 545 6.82 -22.19 10.21
CA GLU A 545 6.49 -23.25 11.17
C GLU A 545 7.20 -24.59 10.86
N TYR A 546 7.81 -25.17 11.88
CA TYR A 546 8.31 -26.54 11.84
C TYR A 546 7.25 -27.53 12.33
N ILE A 547 6.93 -28.50 11.48
CA ILE A 547 6.07 -29.64 11.81
C ILE A 547 6.96 -30.85 12.11
N LEU A 548 6.74 -31.42 13.29
CA LEU A 548 7.41 -32.63 13.76
C LEU A 548 6.44 -33.80 13.69
N SER A 549 6.84 -34.86 13.01
CA SER A 549 6.10 -36.11 12.89
C SER A 549 6.93 -37.25 13.46
N CYS A 550 6.31 -38.13 14.24
CA CYS A 550 6.95 -39.31 14.79
C CYS A 550 5.92 -40.41 14.97
N ASP A 551 6.14 -41.55 14.33
CA ASP A 551 5.21 -42.68 14.35
C ASP A 551 5.22 -43.42 15.70
N ARG A 552 6.38 -43.46 16.36
CA ARG A 552 6.58 -44.20 17.63
C ARG A 552 7.36 -43.36 18.63
N LYS A 553 6.65 -42.89 19.67
CA LYS A 553 7.25 -42.19 20.80
C LYS A 553 7.95 -43.16 21.75
N ASN A 554 9.21 -42.90 22.05
CA ASN A 554 10.05 -43.72 22.94
C ASN A 554 10.14 -43.12 24.37
N GLN A 555 10.72 -43.86 25.32
CA GLN A 555 10.96 -43.41 26.69
C GLN A 555 11.80 -42.12 26.74
N ALA A 556 12.72 -41.92 25.79
CA ALA A 556 13.50 -40.68 25.68
C ALA A 556 12.61 -39.44 25.49
N ILE A 557 11.60 -39.53 24.62
CA ILE A 557 10.65 -38.45 24.33
C ILE A 557 9.71 -38.20 25.51
N TRP A 558 9.30 -39.27 26.19
CA TRP A 558 8.31 -39.22 27.25
C TRP A 558 8.89 -38.89 28.63
N HIS A 559 10.15 -39.20 28.89
CA HIS A 559 10.73 -39.09 30.23
C HIS A 559 12.05 -38.33 30.28
N THR A 560 12.98 -38.56 29.35
CA THR A 560 14.32 -37.95 29.39
C THR A 560 14.30 -36.48 29.00
N TYR A 561 13.62 -36.17 27.89
CA TYR A 561 13.46 -34.81 27.36
C TYR A 561 12.02 -34.32 27.58
N ALA A 562 11.46 -34.52 28.76
CA ALA A 562 10.09 -34.09 29.05
C ALA A 562 10.04 -33.26 30.35
N VAL A 563 9.16 -32.27 30.37
CA VAL A 563 8.90 -31.44 31.55
C VAL A 563 7.42 -31.57 31.94
N GLN A 564 7.20 -31.91 33.21
CA GLN A 564 5.86 -32.01 33.77
C GLN A 564 5.41 -30.63 34.28
N GLY A 565 4.49 -29.99 33.56
CA GLY A 565 3.73 -28.85 34.08
C GLY A 565 2.55 -29.34 34.93
N GLU A 566 1.90 -28.42 35.64
CA GLU A 566 0.74 -28.75 36.47
C GLU A 566 -0.48 -29.18 35.64
N PHE A 567 -0.72 -28.50 34.52
CA PHE A 567 -1.88 -28.75 33.65
C PHE A 567 -1.58 -29.68 32.47
N LYS A 568 -0.33 -29.72 32.00
CA LYS A 568 0.07 -30.45 30.80
C LYS A 568 1.51 -30.93 30.92
N ARG A 569 1.80 -32.09 30.31
CA ARG A 569 3.17 -32.55 30.08
C ARG A 569 3.71 -32.05 28.74
N TYR A 570 4.90 -31.48 28.77
CA TYR A 570 5.64 -31.06 27.59
C TYR A 570 6.60 -32.19 27.19
N ASP A 571 6.25 -32.90 26.12
CA ASP A 571 7.05 -34.01 25.57
C ASP A 571 8.32 -33.49 24.86
N GLY A 572 9.29 -34.37 24.60
CA GLY A 572 10.53 -34.02 23.90
C GLY A 572 10.35 -33.48 22.49
N LEU A 573 9.30 -33.91 21.77
CA LEU A 573 8.95 -33.31 20.48
C LEU A 573 8.45 -31.88 20.64
N HIS A 574 7.72 -31.59 21.72
CA HIS A 574 7.22 -30.23 21.99
C HIS A 574 8.38 -29.30 22.36
N LEU A 575 9.31 -29.78 23.19
CA LEU A 575 10.52 -29.04 23.52
C LEU A 575 11.44 -28.87 22.30
N LEU A 576 11.58 -29.88 21.44
CA LEU A 576 12.33 -29.75 20.18
C LEU A 576 11.70 -28.70 19.25
N LYS A 577 10.37 -28.63 19.15
CA LYS A 577 9.69 -27.59 18.37
C LYS A 577 10.04 -26.20 18.90
N HIS A 578 9.95 -26.00 20.21
CA HIS A 578 10.37 -24.75 20.84
C HIS A 578 11.87 -24.47 20.66
N ALA A 579 12.71 -25.51 20.67
CA ALA A 579 14.14 -25.38 20.40
C ALA A 579 14.41 -24.89 18.97
N LEU A 580 13.71 -25.42 17.96
CA LEU A 580 13.81 -24.99 16.55
C LEU A 580 13.29 -23.55 16.34
N HIS A 581 12.29 -23.14 17.11
CA HIS A 581 11.74 -21.78 17.05
C HIS A 581 12.49 -20.75 17.90
N ASN A 582 13.53 -21.17 18.61
CA ASN A 582 14.21 -20.36 19.61
C ASN A 582 13.26 -19.76 20.67
N THR A 583 12.27 -20.52 21.14
CA THR A 583 11.30 -20.10 22.15
C THR A 583 11.30 -21.04 23.36
N VAL A 584 10.59 -20.66 24.42
CA VAL A 584 10.36 -21.49 25.61
C VAL A 584 8.85 -21.60 25.82
N PRO A 585 8.30 -22.80 26.15
CA PRO A 585 6.87 -22.95 26.41
C PRO A 585 6.44 -22.09 27.61
N ASP A 586 5.27 -21.46 27.49
CA ASP A 586 4.65 -20.78 28.63
C ASP A 586 3.96 -21.82 29.53
N ILE A 587 4.41 -21.91 30.78
CA ILE A 587 3.91 -22.88 31.76
C ILE A 587 3.30 -22.11 32.92
N THR A 588 2.04 -22.36 33.20
CA THR A 588 1.31 -21.76 34.32
C THR A 588 1.04 -22.80 35.41
N LYS A 589 0.93 -22.29 36.64
CA LYS A 589 0.57 -23.01 37.86
C LYS A 589 -0.55 -22.28 38.59
N SER A 590 -1.46 -23.02 39.18
CA SER A 590 -2.50 -22.54 40.07
C SER A 590 -1.89 -22.04 41.39
N LYS A 591 -2.29 -20.85 41.80
CA LYS A 591 -1.94 -20.25 43.10
C LYS A 591 -3.21 -19.78 43.78
N GLU A 592 -3.47 -20.31 44.97
CA GLU A 592 -4.52 -19.78 45.85
C GLU A 592 -4.06 -18.44 46.42
N ILE A 593 -4.85 -17.40 46.20
CA ILE A 593 -4.69 -16.08 46.81
C ILE A 593 -5.91 -15.83 47.67
N THR A 594 -5.68 -15.50 48.95
CA THR A 594 -6.73 -15.08 49.86
C THR A 594 -6.95 -13.59 49.69
N ASP A 595 -8.18 -13.21 49.39
CA ASP A 595 -8.54 -11.81 49.19
C ASP A 595 -8.51 -11.06 50.54
N PRO A 596 -7.70 -9.99 50.72
CA PRO A 596 -7.48 -9.36 52.03
C PRO A 596 -8.74 -8.75 52.68
N LYS A 597 -9.80 -8.53 51.89
CA LYS A 597 -11.02 -7.83 52.33
C LYS A 597 -12.21 -8.77 52.59
N THR A 598 -12.32 -9.87 51.85
CA THR A 598 -13.47 -10.80 51.93
C THR A 598 -13.10 -12.14 52.55
N GLY A 599 -11.80 -12.46 52.68
CA GLY A 599 -11.34 -13.73 53.23
C GLY A 599 -11.63 -14.94 52.35
N GLU A 600 -12.18 -14.74 51.16
CA GLU A 600 -12.45 -15.79 50.18
C GLU A 600 -11.15 -16.17 49.45
N LYS A 601 -11.00 -17.47 49.18
CA LYS A 601 -9.85 -18.02 48.46
C LYS A 601 -10.15 -18.03 46.97
N ALA A 602 -9.44 -17.23 46.20
CA ALA A 602 -9.49 -17.26 44.74
C ALA A 602 -8.28 -18.05 44.18
N THR A 603 -8.52 -18.92 43.21
CA THR A 603 -7.44 -19.64 42.50
C THR A 603 -7.12 -18.91 41.22
N ILE A 604 -5.93 -18.32 41.12
CA ILE A 604 -5.45 -17.68 39.89
C ILE A 604 -4.36 -18.50 39.21
N LYS A 605 -4.27 -18.42 37.88
CA LYS A 605 -3.18 -19.02 37.12
C LYS A 605 -2.02 -18.03 37.07
N VAL A 606 -0.88 -18.41 37.63
CA VAL A 606 0.35 -17.62 37.66
C VAL A 606 1.43 -18.37 36.87
N ARG A 607 2.31 -17.64 36.19
CA ARG A 607 3.44 -18.22 35.48
C ARG A 607 4.36 -19.00 36.43
N ASP A 608 4.65 -20.25 36.11
CA ASP A 608 5.51 -21.12 36.91
C ASP A 608 6.97 -20.99 36.47
N GLY A 609 7.66 -20.00 37.05
CA GLY A 609 9.06 -19.73 36.71
C GLY A 609 9.99 -20.94 36.86
N ARG A 610 9.70 -21.88 37.78
CA ARG A 610 10.55 -23.04 38.02
C ARG A 610 10.44 -24.07 36.89
N THR A 611 9.23 -24.41 36.46
CA THR A 611 9.06 -25.39 35.38
C THR A 611 9.48 -24.81 34.04
N ILE A 612 9.31 -23.50 33.84
CA ILE A 612 9.85 -22.78 32.66
C ILE A 612 11.37 -22.87 32.62
N GLN A 613 12.07 -22.61 33.73
CA GLN A 613 13.53 -22.76 33.80
C GLN A 613 13.99 -24.20 33.51
N MET A 614 13.25 -25.20 33.98
CA MET A 614 13.54 -26.60 33.66
C MET A 614 13.34 -26.90 32.17
N ALA A 615 12.28 -26.36 31.56
CA ALA A 615 12.04 -26.51 30.12
C ALA A 615 13.12 -25.83 29.29
N ASP A 616 13.53 -24.62 29.68
CA ASP A 616 14.63 -23.87 29.06
C ASP A 616 15.96 -24.64 29.14
N THR A 617 16.28 -25.19 30.31
CA THR A 617 17.48 -26.05 30.49
C THR A 617 17.45 -27.25 29.54
N LYS A 618 16.29 -27.89 29.36
CA LYS A 618 16.14 -29.03 28.43
C LYS A 618 16.21 -28.62 26.97
N ILE A 619 15.69 -27.45 26.62
CA ILE A 619 15.81 -26.88 25.27
C ILE A 619 17.27 -26.60 24.95
N GLU A 620 18.02 -26.03 25.89
CA GLU A 620 19.44 -25.75 25.73
C GLU A 620 20.28 -27.03 25.63
N GLU A 621 19.96 -28.08 26.39
CA GLU A 621 20.58 -29.40 26.22
C GLU A 621 20.38 -29.94 24.79
N ILE A 622 19.19 -29.76 24.20
CA ILE A 622 18.90 -30.19 22.82
C ILE A 622 19.72 -29.36 21.81
N ARG A 623 19.87 -28.05 22.04
CA ARG A 623 20.66 -27.17 21.16
C ARG A 623 22.15 -27.53 21.19
N GLN A 624 22.71 -27.74 22.37
CA GLN A 624 24.11 -28.14 22.50
C GLN A 624 24.36 -29.53 21.91
N ALA A 625 23.40 -30.44 22.03
CA ALA A 625 23.46 -31.74 21.38
C ALA A 625 23.51 -31.62 19.85
N PHE A 626 22.80 -30.66 19.26
CA PHE A 626 22.85 -30.41 17.81
C PHE A 626 24.24 -29.95 17.36
N VAL A 627 24.84 -28.99 18.07
CA VAL A 627 26.20 -28.51 17.76
C VAL A 627 27.23 -29.63 17.88
N SER A 628 27.13 -30.44 18.94
CA SER A 628 28.01 -31.60 19.13
C SER A 628 27.82 -32.66 18.04
N TRP A 629 26.59 -32.89 17.60
CA TRP A 629 26.25 -33.83 16.54
C TRP A 629 26.79 -33.37 15.18
N LEU A 630 26.63 -32.08 14.84
CA LEU A 630 27.23 -31.50 13.64
C LEU A 630 28.75 -31.67 13.61
N GLY A 631 29.43 -31.44 14.74
CA GLY A 631 30.89 -31.64 14.83
C GLY A 631 31.36 -33.09 14.62
N ARG A 632 30.49 -34.09 14.83
CA ARG A 632 30.79 -35.53 14.59
C ARG A 632 30.46 -35.98 13.17
N THR A 633 29.59 -35.25 12.50
CA THR A 633 29.11 -35.51 11.13
C THR A 633 29.22 -34.22 10.32
N PRO A 634 30.46 -33.82 9.96
CA PRO A 634 30.70 -32.62 9.16
C PRO A 634 30.15 -32.74 7.73
#